data_AF-A0A1W9TSS9-F1
#
_entry.id   AF-A0A1W9TSS9-F1
#
_cell.length_a   1.000
_cell.length_b   1.000
_cell.length_c   1.000
_cell.angle_alpha   90.00
_cell.angle_beta   90.00
_cell.angle_gamma   90.00
#
_symmetry.space_group_name_H-M   'P 1'
#
loop_
_entity.id
_entity.type
_entity.pdbx_description
1 polymer ?
#
loop_
_entity_poly.entity_id
_entity_poly.type
_entity_poly.pdbx_seq_one_letter_code
_entity_poly.pdbx_strand_id
1 'polypeptide(L)'
;MGFTQSSQNTYVPVYSHIYSGNREKPIYLAVTVSIRNTDPEDAMTVSIADYYDSHGKLIKKYIEKPITIAPMASIRYVIMEDSKTGGSGANFIIKWSSQDIISTPIIESIMISTKSQQGISFTSRSRIINH
;
A
#
# COMPACT_ATOMS: atom_id res chain seq x y z
N MET A 1 -12.14 -6.26 -32.08
CA MET A 1 -12.33 -5.40 -30.89
C MET A 1 -11.01 -5.46 -30.13
N GLY A 2 -10.28 -4.34 -30.02
CA GLY A 2 -8.98 -4.34 -29.34
C GLY A 2 -9.17 -4.34 -27.83
N PHE A 3 -8.56 -5.30 -27.13
CA PHE A 3 -8.48 -5.28 -25.67
C PHE A 3 -7.68 -4.05 -25.24
N THR A 4 -8.27 -3.21 -24.39
CA THR A 4 -7.57 -2.04 -23.84
C THR A 4 -6.97 -2.45 -22.51
N GLN A 5 -5.71 -2.90 -22.54
CA GLN A 5 -4.98 -3.23 -21.32
C GLN A 5 -4.83 -1.97 -20.45
N SER A 6 -5.43 -1.96 -19.27
CA SER A 6 -5.23 -0.89 -18.29
C SER A 6 -4.00 -1.23 -17.44
N SER A 7 -3.10 -0.28 -17.24
CA SER A 7 -1.93 -0.43 -16.36
C SER A 7 -1.69 0.88 -15.62
N GLN A 8 -1.55 0.80 -14.31
CA GLN A 8 -1.34 1.97 -13.46
C GLN A 8 -0.26 1.74 -12.41
N ASN A 9 0.49 2.81 -12.13
CA ASN A 9 1.39 2.89 -10.98
C ASN A 9 0.70 3.69 -9.89
N THR A 10 0.77 3.19 -8.66
CA THR A 10 0.07 3.76 -7.52
C THR A 10 1.05 3.96 -6.38
N TYR A 11 1.15 5.20 -5.89
CA TYR A 11 1.91 5.57 -4.71
C TYR A 11 1.03 5.44 -3.46
N VAL A 12 1.46 4.67 -2.48
CA VAL A 12 0.73 4.45 -1.21
C VAL A 12 1.58 4.96 -0.06
N PRO A 13 1.22 6.10 0.57
CA PRO A 13 1.93 6.57 1.74
C PRO A 13 1.81 5.58 2.89
N VAL A 14 2.91 5.27 3.57
CA VAL A 14 2.93 4.44 4.79
C VAL A 14 3.80 5.09 5.85
N TYR A 15 3.43 4.91 7.12
CA TYR A 15 4.12 5.55 8.22
C TYR A 15 4.53 4.49 9.24
N SER A 16 5.84 4.23 9.36
CA SER A 16 6.36 3.39 10.46
C SER A 16 6.18 4.09 11.81
N HIS A 17 6.15 5.43 11.81
CA HIS A 17 5.80 6.23 12.97
C HIS A 17 5.24 7.59 12.55
N ILE A 18 4.44 8.17 13.45
CA ILE A 18 4.02 9.57 13.42
C ILE A 18 4.43 10.27 14.72
N TYR A 19 4.23 11.58 14.80
CA TYR A 19 4.70 12.38 15.93
C TYR A 19 3.53 12.89 16.77
N SER A 20 3.73 12.99 18.08
CA SER A 20 2.74 13.52 19.02
C SER A 20 3.33 14.54 19.99
N GLY A 21 2.54 15.56 20.29
CA GLY A 21 2.86 16.65 21.22
C GLY A 21 3.97 17.58 20.73
N ASN A 22 4.27 18.59 21.54
CA ASN A 22 5.22 19.66 21.20
C ASN A 22 6.69 19.22 21.13
N ARG A 23 7.00 17.98 21.51
CA ARG A 23 8.36 17.42 21.48
C ARG A 23 8.55 16.40 20.36
N GLU A 24 7.59 16.31 19.42
CA GLU A 24 7.62 15.37 18.30
C GLU A 24 7.98 13.94 18.74
N LYS A 25 7.31 13.45 19.79
CA LYS A 25 7.60 12.10 20.27
C LYS A 25 7.07 11.08 19.25
N PRO A 26 7.90 10.13 18.77
CA PRO A 26 7.44 9.15 17.79
C PRO A 26 6.48 8.14 18.44
N ILE A 27 5.39 7.85 17.73
CA ILE A 27 4.47 6.74 17.97
C ILE A 27 4.65 5.77 16.81
N TYR A 28 5.19 4.59 17.08
CA TYR A 28 5.42 3.54 16.08
C TYR A 28 4.12 2.82 15.74
N LEU A 29 3.99 2.38 14.49
CA LEU A 29 2.76 1.87 13.92
C LEU A 29 3.01 0.54 13.20
N ALA A 30 2.14 -0.44 13.41
CA ALA A 30 1.99 -1.52 12.45
C ALA A 30 1.29 -0.96 11.20
N VAL A 31 1.78 -1.36 10.03
CA VAL A 31 1.21 -0.91 8.74
C VAL A 31 0.66 -2.12 8.01
N THR A 32 -0.58 -2.02 7.52
CA THR A 32 -1.14 -2.95 6.55
C THR A 32 -1.42 -2.22 5.25
N VAL A 33 -0.77 -2.61 4.16
CA VAL A 33 -1.15 -2.18 2.81
C VAL A 33 -2.16 -3.17 2.27
N SER A 34 -3.35 -2.70 1.92
CA SER A 34 -4.43 -3.51 1.35
C SER A 34 -4.61 -3.17 -0.12
N ILE A 35 -4.68 -4.19 -0.97
CA ILE A 35 -4.96 -4.09 -2.39
C ILE A 35 -6.21 -4.91 -2.67
N ARG A 36 -7.27 -4.27 -3.18
CA ARG A 36 -8.58 -4.87 -3.38
C ARG A 36 -8.99 -4.70 -4.84
N ASN A 37 -9.28 -5.81 -5.49
CA ASN A 37 -10.04 -5.78 -6.73
C ASN A 37 -11.50 -5.48 -6.37
N THR A 38 -12.00 -4.35 -6.84
CA THR A 38 -13.39 -3.91 -6.62
C THR A 38 -14.30 -4.35 -7.75
N ASP A 39 -13.75 -4.96 -8.79
CA ASP A 39 -14.53 -5.43 -9.91
C ASP A 39 -15.24 -6.76 -9.60
N PRO A 40 -16.55 -6.89 -9.93
CA PRO A 40 -17.33 -8.08 -9.66
C PRO A 40 -17.10 -9.22 -10.66
N GLU A 41 -16.55 -8.94 -11.86
CA GLU A 41 -16.50 -9.89 -12.97
C GLU A 41 -15.07 -10.19 -13.41
N ASP A 42 -14.22 -9.18 -13.46
CA ASP A 42 -12.90 -9.26 -14.06
C ASP A 42 -11.76 -9.26 -13.03
N ALA A 43 -10.70 -10.00 -13.33
CA ALA A 43 -9.52 -10.08 -12.48
C ALA A 43 -8.51 -8.96 -12.77
N MET A 44 -7.71 -8.60 -11.77
CA MET A 44 -6.54 -7.72 -11.92
C MET A 44 -5.25 -8.47 -11.61
N THR A 45 -4.13 -8.00 -12.15
CA THR A 45 -2.79 -8.52 -11.85
C THR A 45 -1.95 -7.45 -11.17
N VAL A 46 -1.33 -7.77 -10.05
CA VAL A 46 -0.33 -6.91 -9.39
C VAL A 46 1.05 -7.44 -9.73
N SER A 47 1.89 -6.60 -10.32
CA SER A 47 3.24 -6.96 -10.77
C SER A 47 4.36 -6.36 -9.92
N ILE A 48 4.09 -5.27 -9.20
CA ILE A 48 5.06 -4.60 -8.32
C ILE A 48 4.37 -4.28 -6.99
N ALA A 49 5.08 -4.53 -5.89
CA ALA A 49 4.76 -4.04 -4.56
C ALA A 49 6.08 -3.73 -3.83
N ASP A 50 6.63 -2.56 -4.12
CA ASP A 50 7.96 -2.17 -3.70
C ASP A 50 7.87 -1.17 -2.55
N TYR A 51 8.56 -1.45 -1.45
CA TYR A 51 8.54 -0.65 -0.23
C TYR A 51 9.80 0.20 -0.12
N TYR A 52 9.63 1.51 -0.01
CA TYR A 52 10.69 2.51 0.07
C TYR A 52 10.71 3.20 1.42
N ASP A 53 11.91 3.54 1.90
CA ASP A 53 12.09 4.38 3.08
C ASP A 53 11.80 5.87 2.80
N SER A 54 11.87 6.69 3.85
CA SER A 54 11.63 8.14 3.80
C SER A 54 12.64 8.91 2.94
N HIS A 55 13.76 8.29 2.56
CA HIS A 55 14.78 8.87 1.69
C HIS A 55 14.69 8.34 0.25
N GLY A 56 13.66 7.55 -0.06
CA GLY A 56 13.47 6.95 -1.39
C GLY A 56 14.36 5.74 -1.66
N LYS A 57 14.95 5.12 -0.62
CA LYS A 57 15.71 3.87 -0.77
C LYS A 57 14.76 2.68 -0.76
N LEU A 58 14.89 1.79 -1.75
CA LEU A 58 14.15 0.54 -1.77
C LEU A 58 14.57 -0.35 -0.58
N ILE A 59 13.63 -0.67 0.31
CA ILE A 59 13.82 -1.56 1.45
C ILE A 59 13.53 -3.01 1.03
N LYS A 60 12.39 -3.24 0.36
CA LYS A 60 11.91 -4.60 0.08
C LYS A 60 10.99 -4.65 -1.13
N LYS A 61 11.15 -5.70 -1.95
CA LYS A 61 10.18 -6.10 -2.96
C LYS A 61 9.29 -7.20 -2.38
N TYR A 62 7.98 -6.98 -2.34
CA TYR A 62 7.04 -7.97 -1.81
C TYR A 62 6.50 -8.94 -2.87
N ILE A 63 6.71 -8.62 -4.15
CA ILE A 63 6.29 -9.44 -5.29
C ILE A 63 7.53 -9.76 -6.13
N GLU A 64 7.84 -11.05 -6.26
CA GLU A 64 8.87 -11.53 -7.19
C GLU A 64 8.29 -11.98 -8.54
N LYS A 65 7.03 -12.45 -8.53
CA LYS A 65 6.27 -12.88 -9.71
C LYS A 65 4.87 -12.28 -9.66
N PRO A 66 4.29 -11.82 -10.78
CA PRO A 66 2.97 -11.22 -10.80
C PRO A 66 1.90 -12.10 -10.13
N ILE A 67 1.00 -11.46 -9.39
CA ILE A 67 -0.08 -12.12 -8.64
C ILE A 67 -1.41 -11.67 -9.23
N THR A 68 -2.25 -12.62 -9.61
CA THR A 68 -3.63 -12.35 -10.02
C THR A 68 -4.54 -12.25 -8.80
N ILE A 69 -5.30 -11.16 -8.71
CA ILE A 69 -6.35 -10.94 -7.74
C ILE A 69 -7.69 -11.15 -8.46
N ALA A 70 -8.40 -12.21 -8.06
CA ALA A 70 -9.71 -12.56 -8.60
C ALA A 70 -10.74 -11.44 -8.39
N PRO A 71 -11.89 -11.49 -9.10
CA PRO A 71 -13.00 -10.55 -8.86
C PRO A 71 -13.37 -10.50 -7.38
N MET A 72 -13.60 -9.28 -6.87
CA MET A 72 -13.90 -9.00 -5.45
C MET A 72 -12.86 -9.49 -4.42
N ALA A 73 -11.70 -9.99 -4.86
CA ALA A 73 -10.67 -10.51 -3.96
C ALA A 73 -9.69 -9.42 -3.50
N SER A 74 -8.90 -9.74 -2.48
CA SER A 74 -7.90 -8.83 -1.94
C SER A 74 -6.66 -9.54 -1.45
N ILE A 75 -5.54 -8.82 -1.46
CA ILE A 75 -4.28 -9.21 -0.82
C ILE A 75 -3.83 -8.11 0.13
N ARG A 76 -2.89 -8.46 1.02
CA ARG A 76 -2.31 -7.50 1.96
C ARG A 76 -0.84 -7.76 2.24
N TYR A 77 -0.12 -6.70 2.55
CA TYR A 77 1.24 -6.74 3.07
C TYR A 77 1.28 -6.05 4.44
N VAL A 78 2.02 -6.63 5.37
CA VAL A 78 2.11 -6.13 6.74
C VAL A 78 3.56 -5.77 7.06
N ILE A 79 3.76 -4.57 7.58
CA ILE A 79 5.00 -4.14 8.23
C ILE A 79 4.74 -4.15 9.73
N MET A 80 5.59 -4.86 10.46
CA MET A 80 5.49 -4.98 11.91
C MET A 80 5.80 -3.65 12.59
N GLU A 81 5.14 -3.39 13.73
CA GLU A 81 5.28 -2.13 14.50
C GLU A 81 6.71 -1.88 15.02
N ASP A 82 7.52 -2.92 15.17
CA ASP A 82 8.93 -2.81 15.57
C ASP A 82 9.86 -2.44 14.41
N SER A 83 9.36 -2.47 13.17
CA SER A 83 10.11 -2.12 11.97
C SER A 83 10.21 -0.61 11.81
N LYS A 84 11.37 -0.07 12.20
CA LYS A 84 11.68 1.36 12.09
C LYS A 84 12.31 1.75 10.75
N THR A 85 12.48 0.80 9.83
CA THR A 85 13.27 1.00 8.62
C THR A 85 12.62 1.92 7.60
N GLY A 86 11.29 2.07 7.61
CA GLY A 86 10.57 2.98 6.71
C GLY A 86 10.74 4.45 7.08
N GLY A 87 10.54 4.75 8.36
CA GLY A 87 10.41 6.12 8.85
C GLY A 87 9.02 6.73 8.60
N SER A 88 8.94 8.05 8.73
CA SER A 88 7.69 8.83 8.69
C SER A 88 7.29 9.32 7.28
N GLY A 89 8.09 9.04 6.25
CA GLY A 89 7.81 9.36 4.84
C GLY A 89 7.92 8.15 3.91
N ALA A 90 7.78 6.95 4.46
CA ALA A 90 7.87 5.72 3.69
C ALA A 90 6.69 5.54 2.73
N ASN A 91 6.86 4.69 1.73
CA ASN A 91 5.80 4.45 0.74
C ASN A 91 5.89 3.08 0.10
N PHE A 92 4.76 2.65 -0.48
CA PHE A 92 4.73 1.57 -1.44
C PHE A 92 4.49 2.10 -2.85
N ILE A 93 5.18 1.51 -3.82
CA ILE A 93 4.84 1.59 -5.23
C ILE A 93 4.16 0.30 -5.61
N ILE A 94 2.87 0.40 -5.98
CA ILE A 94 2.08 -0.71 -6.48
C ILE A 94 1.86 -0.54 -7.97
N LYS A 95 2.27 -1.53 -8.77
CA LYS A 95 1.92 -1.59 -10.20
C LYS A 95 0.91 -2.70 -10.42
N TRP A 96 -0.21 -2.34 -11.04
CA TRP A 96 -1.24 -3.29 -11.39
C TRP A 96 -1.72 -3.08 -12.83
N SER A 97 -2.29 -4.13 -13.39
CA SER A 97 -2.89 -4.12 -14.73
C SER A 97 -4.06 -5.07 -14.85
N SER A 98 -4.95 -4.83 -15.80
CA SER A 98 -6.05 -5.72 -16.19
C SER A 98 -6.08 -5.89 -17.71
N GLN A 99 -6.64 -7.01 -18.18
CA GLN A 99 -6.86 -7.22 -19.61
C GLN A 99 -8.07 -6.42 -20.11
N ASP A 100 -9.12 -6.38 -19.29
CA ASP A 100 -10.37 -5.66 -19.55
C ASP A 100 -10.46 -4.35 -18.75
N ILE A 101 -11.42 -3.51 -19.09
CA ILE A 101 -11.70 -2.29 -18.32
C ILE A 101 -12.41 -2.70 -17.05
N ILE A 102 -11.72 -2.58 -15.92
CA ILE A 102 -12.25 -2.92 -14.61
C ILE A 102 -12.63 -1.70 -13.78
N SER A 103 -13.47 -1.92 -12.78
CA SER A 103 -13.72 -0.99 -11.69
C SER A 103 -12.40 -0.59 -11.01
N THR A 104 -12.29 0.69 -10.60
CA THR A 104 -11.03 1.19 -10.02
C THR A 104 -10.70 0.45 -8.72
N PRO A 105 -9.54 -0.23 -8.62
CA PRO A 105 -9.13 -0.93 -7.42
C PRO A 105 -8.99 0.00 -6.22
N ILE A 106 -9.22 -0.53 -5.01
CA ILE A 106 -8.91 0.19 -3.77
C ILE A 106 -7.51 -0.25 -3.30
N ILE A 107 -6.61 0.71 -3.23
CA ILE A 107 -5.27 0.54 -2.67
C ILE A 107 -5.09 1.58 -1.56
N GLU A 108 -4.86 1.10 -0.34
CA GLU A 108 -4.75 1.95 0.84
C GLU A 108 -3.78 1.34 1.85
N SER A 109 -3.32 2.17 2.78
CA SER A 109 -2.61 1.72 3.96
C SER A 109 -3.46 1.96 5.21
N ILE A 110 -3.35 1.05 6.16
CA ILE A 110 -3.94 1.13 7.49
C ILE A 110 -2.78 1.13 8.48
N MET A 111 -2.71 2.19 9.29
CA MET A 111 -1.73 2.35 10.36
C MET A 111 -2.45 2.14 11.69
N ILE A 112 -1.86 1.34 12.58
CA ILE A 112 -2.41 1.09 13.91
C ILE A 112 -1.30 1.01 14.97
N SER A 113 -1.57 1.59 16.14
CA SER A 113 -0.81 1.31 17.36
C SER A 113 -1.75 1.16 18.54
N THR A 114 -1.51 0.11 19.33
CA THR A 114 -2.25 -0.20 20.56
C THR A 114 -1.36 -0.19 21.79
N LYS A 115 -0.08 0.21 21.65
CA LYS A 115 0.92 0.20 22.74
C LYS A 115 0.69 1.26 23.82
N SER A 116 -0.18 2.24 23.60
CA SER A 116 -0.45 3.33 24.53
C SER A 116 -1.85 3.21 25.14
N GLN A 117 -2.15 3.99 26.19
CA GLN A 117 -3.49 4.01 26.80
C GLN A 117 -4.60 4.46 25.83
N GLN A 118 -4.22 5.12 24.72
CA GLN A 118 -5.12 5.46 23.62
C GLN A 118 -4.65 4.72 22.37
N GLY A 119 -5.48 3.80 21.88
CA GLY A 119 -5.26 3.17 20.57
C GLY A 119 -5.46 4.21 19.47
N ILE A 120 -4.55 4.26 18.51
CA ILE A 120 -4.70 5.09 17.32
C ILE A 120 -4.76 4.20 16.09
N SER A 121 -5.67 4.53 15.17
CA SER A 121 -5.68 3.97 13.84
C SER A 121 -6.14 5.01 12.84
N PHE A 122 -5.57 4.95 11.64
CA PHE A 122 -5.96 5.79 10.53
C PHE A 122 -5.58 5.11 9.22
N THR A 123 -6.19 5.57 8.13
CA THR A 123 -5.84 5.12 6.78
C THR A 123 -5.19 6.23 6.00
N SER A 124 -4.36 5.86 5.01
CA SER A 124 -3.92 6.76 3.97
C SER A 124 -4.29 6.17 2.61
N ARG A 125 -4.85 7.03 1.76
CA ARG A 125 -5.26 6.65 0.41
C ARG A 125 -4.08 6.76 -0.53
N SER A 126 -4.03 5.83 -1.47
CA SER A 126 -3.06 5.89 -2.53
C SER A 126 -3.39 6.97 -3.58
N ARG A 127 -2.41 7.29 -4.41
CA ARG A 127 -2.53 8.19 -5.57
C ARG A 127 -1.96 7.52 -6.79
N ILE A 128 -2.70 7.57 -7.90
CA ILE A 128 -2.16 7.21 -9.21
C ILE A 128 -1.05 8.20 -9.54
N ILE A 129 0.09 7.68 -9.96
CA ILE A 129 1.23 8.47 -10.41
C ILE A 129 1.52 8.10 -11.87
N ASN A 130 1.79 9.13 -12.66
CA ASN A 130 2.28 8.97 -14.02
C ASN A 130 3.81 8.93 -14.00
N HIS A 131 4.39 8.32 -15.03
CA HIS A 131 5.81 8.50 -15.34
C HIS A 131 6.07 9.93 -15.82
#